data_AF-A0A6F9CLG0-F1
#
_entry.id   AF-A0A6F9CLG0-F1
#
_cell.length_a   1.000
_cell.length_b   1.000
_cell.length_c   1.000
_cell.angle_alpha   90.00
_cell.angle_beta   90.00
_cell.angle_gamma   90.00
#
_symmetry.space_group_name_H-M   'P 1'
#
loop_
_entity.id
_entity.type
_entity.pdbx_description
1 polymer ?
#
loop_
_entity_poly.entity_id
_entity_poly.type
_entity_poly.pdbx_seq_one_letter_code
_entity_poly.pdbx_strand_id
1 'polypeptide(L)'
;MRPLDQKLRYQIDKLVRTAVTGSLGENDPLQFRPNPENLLSESEDSEDEDGEKAEGTEKKVPSSGKKYVPPKIAPMHYEGDLTDADKKKELADKQRRAALRSSVIQELRQQYSDAPEEIREHRDFQTDRQSREQLHRKNFEESMMVRLQVPRNERSAKKRGMLGMSGQLSGITRFSDITALTGGEGQLSEDRIKNGILKPQSRMKNVVLG
;
A
#
# COMPACT_ATOMS: atom_id res chain seq x y z
N MET A 1 -6.21 35.22 59.84
CA MET A 1 -5.72 33.86 59.53
C MET A 1 -6.87 32.89 59.76
N ARG A 2 -7.26 32.09 58.76
CA ARG A 2 -8.35 31.11 58.95
C ARG A 2 -7.90 29.98 59.88
N PRO A 3 -8.77 29.48 60.77
CA PRO A 3 -8.44 28.39 61.68
C PRO A 3 -8.09 27.12 60.91
N LEU A 4 -7.23 26.30 61.50
CA LEU A 4 -6.63 25.11 60.87
C LEU A 4 -7.71 24.10 60.44
N ASP A 5 -8.76 23.94 61.24
CA ASP A 5 -9.89 23.03 60.98
C ASP A 5 -10.61 23.32 59.67
N GLN A 6 -10.74 24.60 59.28
CA GLN A 6 -11.39 24.97 58.02
C GLN A 6 -10.57 24.56 56.79
N LYS A 7 -9.24 24.44 56.92
CA LYS A 7 -8.36 23.99 55.84
C LYS A 7 -8.37 22.47 55.69
N LEU A 8 -8.51 21.74 56.81
CA LEU A 8 -8.53 20.28 56.84
C LEU A 8 -9.90 19.67 56.51
N ARG A 9 -10.99 20.44 56.69
CA ARG A 9 -12.36 19.98 56.44
C ARG A 9 -12.53 19.27 55.09
N TYR A 10 -11.97 19.84 54.03
CA TYR A 10 -12.06 19.24 52.69
C TYR A 10 -11.35 17.88 52.59
N GLN A 11 -10.17 17.74 53.19
CA GLN A 11 -9.40 16.50 53.18
C GLN A 11 -10.09 15.41 54.00
N ILE A 12 -10.66 15.79 55.15
CA ILE A 12 -11.43 14.89 56.01
C ILE A 12 -12.71 14.45 55.29
N ASP A 13 -13.49 15.38 54.76
CA ASP A 13 -14.73 15.09 54.02
C ASP A 13 -14.45 14.23 52.78
N LYS A 14 -13.33 14.47 52.07
CA LYS A 14 -12.90 13.66 50.93
C LYS A 14 -12.57 12.23 51.34
N LEU A 15 -11.75 12.03 52.39
CA LEU A 15 -11.36 10.71 52.87
C LEU A 15 -12.56 9.91 53.40
N VAL A 16 -13.46 10.56 54.14
CA VAL A 16 -14.70 9.95 54.62
C VAL A 16 -15.59 9.56 53.44
N ARG A 17 -15.76 10.44 52.45
CA ARG A 17 -16.58 10.14 51.26
C ARG A 17 -16.00 9.00 50.44
N THR A 18 -14.69 8.92 50.26
CA THR A 18 -14.03 7.81 49.56
C THR A 18 -14.17 6.49 50.32
N ALA A 19 -14.06 6.52 51.66
CA ALA A 19 -14.22 5.31 52.48
C ALA A 19 -15.66 4.77 52.45
N VAL A 20 -16.66 5.67 52.40
CA VAL A 20 -18.08 5.30 52.38
C VAL A 20 -18.55 4.87 50.98
N THR A 21 -18.12 5.57 49.93
CA THR A 21 -18.66 5.37 48.57
C THR A 21 -17.73 4.59 47.64
N GLY A 22 -16.49 4.30 48.08
CA GLY A 22 -15.48 3.58 47.30
C GLY A 22 -15.01 4.32 46.02
N SER A 23 -15.50 5.53 45.77
CA SER A 23 -15.23 6.30 44.56
C SER A 23 -14.84 7.74 44.91
N LEU A 24 -13.88 8.28 44.16
CA LEU A 24 -13.54 9.70 44.21
C LEU A 24 -14.66 10.47 43.52
N GLY A 25 -15.41 11.27 44.28
CA GLY A 25 -16.54 12.02 43.73
C GLY A 25 -16.14 12.89 42.53
N GLU A 26 -16.93 12.85 41.46
CA GLU A 26 -16.67 13.50 40.15
C GLU A 26 -16.45 15.03 40.20
N ASN A 27 -16.73 15.67 41.34
CA ASN A 27 -16.61 17.12 41.55
C ASN A 27 -15.41 17.51 42.44
N ASP A 28 -14.34 16.71 42.48
CA ASP A 28 -13.13 17.03 43.23
C ASP A 28 -12.18 17.91 42.38
N PRO A 29 -11.94 19.18 42.76
CA PRO A 29 -11.08 20.10 42.01
C PRO A 29 -9.61 19.64 41.90
N LEU A 30 -9.17 18.67 42.72
CA LEU A 30 -7.83 18.09 42.65
C LEU A 30 -7.70 16.98 41.59
N GLN A 31 -8.80 16.53 40.96
CA GLN A 31 -8.76 15.54 39.88
C GLN A 31 -8.16 16.09 38.58
N PHE A 32 -8.20 17.42 38.39
CA PHE A 32 -7.63 18.09 37.21
C PHE A 32 -6.14 18.40 37.35
N ARG A 33 -5.45 17.85 38.37
CA ARG A 33 -4.00 18.01 38.48
C ARG A 33 -3.32 17.17 37.39
N PRO A 34 -2.36 17.74 36.66
CA PRO A 34 -1.55 16.95 35.73
C PRO A 34 -0.86 15.84 36.53
N ASN A 35 -0.84 14.61 35.97
CA ASN A 35 -0.12 13.48 36.55
C ASN A 35 1.30 13.46 35.98
N PRO A 36 2.33 13.94 36.71
CA PRO A 36 3.70 14.02 36.20
C PRO A 36 4.36 12.65 36.02
N GLU A 37 3.86 11.60 36.68
CA GLU A 37 4.31 10.20 36.46
C GLU A 37 4.11 9.78 35.00
N ASN A 38 3.08 10.31 34.35
CA ASN A 38 2.75 10.03 32.96
C ASN A 38 3.71 10.71 31.95
N LEU A 39 4.57 11.62 32.43
CA LEU A 39 5.65 12.25 31.66
C LEU A 39 6.99 11.55 31.89
N LEU A 40 7.19 10.92 33.07
CA LEU A 40 8.43 10.23 33.42
C LEU A 40 8.59 8.91 32.67
N SER A 41 7.49 8.22 32.34
CA SER A 41 7.52 7.06 31.44
C SER A 41 7.96 7.39 30.01
N GLU A 42 8.03 8.68 29.64
CA GLU A 42 8.48 9.14 28.33
C GLU A 42 10.02 9.30 28.26
N SER A 43 10.70 9.43 29.39
CA SER A 43 12.12 9.81 29.45
C SER A 43 13.12 8.64 29.61
N GLU A 44 12.65 7.42 29.86
CA GLU A 44 13.53 6.25 30.07
C GLU A 44 13.55 5.23 28.92
N ASP A 45 12.79 5.43 27.84
CA ASP A 45 12.68 4.43 26.75
C ASP A 45 12.94 5.04 25.36
N SER A 46 14.09 5.70 25.21
CA SER A 46 14.57 6.24 23.94
C SER A 46 15.88 5.63 23.47
N GLU A 47 16.03 4.30 23.56
CA GLU A 47 17.06 3.54 22.85
C GLU A 47 16.47 2.19 22.42
N ASP A 48 15.97 2.09 21.18
CA ASP A 48 16.37 1.03 20.23
C ASP A 48 15.50 1.02 18.96
N GLU A 49 16.21 0.88 17.83
CA GLU A 49 15.72 0.86 16.47
C GLU A 49 15.03 -0.47 16.08
N ASP A 50 14.11 -0.33 15.12
CA ASP A 50 13.73 -1.29 14.07
C ASP A 50 12.97 -2.59 14.41
N GLY A 51 11.90 -2.82 13.63
CA GLY A 51 11.48 -4.19 13.29
C GLY A 51 9.99 -4.52 13.37
N GLU A 52 9.34 -4.44 12.21
CA GLU A 52 8.31 -5.39 11.75
C GLU A 52 6.85 -5.33 12.29
N LYS A 53 6.01 -4.73 11.44
CA LYS A 53 4.66 -5.17 11.02
C LYS A 53 4.03 -6.36 11.78
N ALA A 54 2.93 -6.09 12.48
CA ALA A 54 1.85 -7.06 12.67
C ALA A 54 0.48 -6.40 12.43
N GLU A 55 -0.19 -6.90 11.39
CA GLU A 55 -1.57 -6.64 11.03
C GLU A 55 -2.49 -7.32 12.05
N GLY A 56 -3.52 -6.63 12.55
CA GLY A 56 -4.41 -7.20 13.57
C GLY A 56 -5.56 -6.26 13.94
N THR A 57 -6.65 -6.37 13.20
CA THR A 57 -7.96 -5.78 13.48
C THR A 57 -8.52 -6.29 14.82
N GLU A 58 -8.46 -5.49 15.88
CA GLU A 58 -9.40 -5.61 17.01
C GLU A 58 -9.71 -4.24 17.62
N LYS A 59 -11.00 -3.86 17.58
CA LYS A 59 -11.56 -2.75 18.34
C LYS A 59 -11.49 -3.09 19.83
N LYS A 60 -10.39 -2.73 20.51
CA LYS A 60 -10.32 -2.71 21.97
C LYS A 60 -10.59 -1.31 22.48
N VAL A 61 -11.70 -1.16 23.21
CA VAL A 61 -12.04 0.00 24.04
C VAL A 61 -10.79 0.39 24.86
N PRO A 62 -10.31 1.65 24.81
CA PRO A 62 -9.11 2.00 25.56
C PRO A 62 -9.48 2.16 27.03
N SER A 63 -9.02 1.21 27.85
CA SER A 63 -8.79 1.48 29.26
C SER A 63 -7.85 2.68 29.38
N SER A 64 -8.15 3.55 30.35
CA SER A 64 -7.38 4.71 30.76
C SER A 64 -5.86 4.52 30.58
N GLY A 65 -5.23 5.29 29.69
CA GLY A 65 -3.76 5.37 29.59
C GLY A 65 -3.13 5.26 28.19
N LYS A 66 -3.88 5.21 27.08
CA LYS A 66 -3.26 5.14 25.73
C LYS A 66 -2.96 6.54 25.18
N LYS A 67 -1.67 6.81 24.94
CA LYS A 67 -1.15 7.99 24.22
C LYS A 67 -1.82 8.11 22.85
N TYR A 68 -2.30 9.31 22.51
CA TYR A 68 -2.91 9.57 21.21
C TYR A 68 -1.85 9.44 20.10
N VAL A 69 -2.11 8.57 19.12
CA VAL A 69 -1.27 8.42 17.93
C VAL A 69 -2.02 9.03 16.74
N PRO A 70 -1.55 10.13 16.14
CA PRO A 70 -2.18 10.71 14.98
C PRO A 70 -2.10 9.77 13.78
N PRO A 71 -3.14 9.76 12.91
CA PRO A 71 -3.14 8.91 11.72
C PRO A 71 -2.04 9.33 10.74
N LYS A 72 -1.31 8.36 10.21
CA LYS A 72 -0.33 8.59 9.14
C LYS A 72 -1.06 8.66 7.80
N ILE A 73 -1.31 9.87 7.29
CA ILE A 73 -1.94 10.08 5.98
C ILE A 73 -0.86 10.03 4.90
N ALA A 74 -0.95 9.06 3.98
CA ALA A 74 -0.11 9.02 2.79
C ALA A 74 -0.71 9.93 1.70
N PRO A 75 0.11 10.65 0.91
CA PRO A 75 -0.38 11.36 -0.26
C PRO A 75 -1.08 10.38 -1.20
N MET A 76 -2.36 10.60 -1.46
CA MET A 76 -3.11 9.90 -2.49
C MET A 76 -3.36 10.86 -3.65
N HIS A 77 -3.21 10.38 -4.88
CA HIS A 77 -3.59 11.16 -6.05
C HIS A 77 -5.09 11.45 -5.99
N TYR A 78 -5.46 12.73 -5.97
CA TYR A 78 -6.86 13.13 -6.01
C TYR A 78 -7.36 12.91 -7.44
N GLU A 79 -8.16 11.87 -7.63
CA GLU A 79 -8.76 11.56 -8.93
C GLU A 79 -9.87 12.55 -9.33
N GLY A 80 -10.27 13.49 -8.47
CA GLY A 80 -11.44 14.35 -8.68
C GLY A 80 -12.75 13.68 -8.23
N ASP A 81 -13.88 14.36 -8.42
CA ASP A 81 -15.23 13.81 -8.26
C ASP A 81 -15.58 12.85 -9.42
N LEU A 82 -14.67 11.94 -9.78
CA LEU A 82 -14.91 10.94 -10.81
C LEU A 82 -15.97 9.96 -10.33
N THR A 83 -17.05 9.89 -11.08
CA THR A 83 -18.11 8.91 -10.84
C THR A 83 -17.57 7.49 -11.06
N ASP A 84 -18.20 6.50 -10.42
CA ASP A 84 -17.84 5.10 -10.65
C ASP A 84 -18.00 4.68 -12.12
N ALA A 85 -18.88 5.36 -12.86
CA ALA A 85 -19.03 5.17 -14.30
C ALA A 85 -17.79 5.62 -15.07
N ASP A 86 -17.17 6.73 -14.68
CA ASP A 86 -15.99 7.27 -15.36
C ASP A 86 -14.75 6.42 -15.07
N LYS A 87 -14.61 5.90 -13.84
CA LYS A 87 -13.58 4.91 -13.49
C LYS A 87 -13.69 3.65 -14.35
N LYS A 88 -14.92 3.14 -14.56
CA LYS A 88 -15.16 1.97 -15.43
C LYS A 88 -14.80 2.25 -16.89
N LYS A 89 -15.13 3.44 -17.40
CA LYS A 89 -14.72 3.85 -18.76
C LYS A 89 -13.21 3.94 -18.89
N GLU A 90 -12.52 4.53 -17.91
CA GLU A 90 -11.06 4.62 -17.93
C GLU A 90 -10.40 3.24 -17.93
N LEU A 91 -10.92 2.29 -17.13
CA LEU A 91 -10.46 0.91 -17.14
C LEU A 91 -10.68 0.24 -18.51
N ALA A 92 -11.87 0.42 -19.11
CA ALA A 92 -12.16 -0.10 -20.45
C ALA A 92 -11.23 0.49 -21.51
N ASP A 93 -10.97 1.79 -21.47
CA ASP A 93 -10.06 2.46 -22.40
C ASP A 93 -8.60 2.04 -22.18
N LYS A 94 -8.20 1.81 -20.93
CA LYS A 94 -6.87 1.25 -20.61
C LYS A 94 -6.73 -0.16 -21.17
N GLN A 95 -7.77 -1.00 -21.06
CA GLN A 95 -7.79 -2.34 -21.66
C GLN A 95 -7.74 -2.28 -23.18
N ARG A 96 -8.50 -1.40 -23.82
CA ARG A 96 -8.45 -1.16 -25.28
C ARG A 96 -7.05 -0.71 -25.72
N ARG A 97 -6.46 0.26 -25.03
CA ARG A 97 -5.08 0.73 -25.29
C ARG A 97 -4.05 -0.38 -25.10
N ALA A 98 -4.23 -1.24 -24.10
CA ALA A 98 -3.36 -2.39 -23.86
C ALA A 98 -3.50 -3.45 -24.97
N ALA A 99 -4.73 -3.75 -25.39
CA ALA A 99 -5.01 -4.65 -26.51
C ALA A 99 -4.38 -4.12 -27.81
N LEU A 100 -4.54 -2.83 -28.13
CA LEU A 100 -3.87 -2.20 -29.29
C LEU A 100 -2.34 -2.21 -29.19
N ARG A 101 -1.79 -2.32 -27.98
CA ARG A 101 -0.35 -2.45 -27.71
C ARG A 101 0.14 -3.90 -27.67
N SER A 102 -0.73 -4.88 -27.92
CA SER A 102 -0.37 -6.28 -28.07
C SER A 102 0.63 -6.49 -29.22
N SER A 103 1.47 -7.51 -29.11
CA SER A 103 2.44 -7.86 -30.15
C SER A 103 1.74 -8.18 -31.49
N VAL A 104 0.65 -8.96 -31.43
CA VAL A 104 -0.14 -9.37 -32.60
C VAL A 104 -0.71 -8.17 -33.34
N ILE A 105 -1.37 -7.24 -32.63
CA ILE A 105 -1.98 -6.07 -33.27
C ILE A 105 -0.89 -5.11 -33.77
N GLN A 106 0.23 -4.99 -33.07
CA GLN A 106 1.36 -4.16 -33.55
C GLN A 106 1.97 -4.70 -34.83
N GLU A 107 2.15 -6.02 -34.95
CA GLU A 107 2.67 -6.66 -36.16
C GLU A 107 1.70 -6.50 -37.34
N LEU A 108 0.40 -6.74 -37.12
CA LEU A 108 -0.61 -6.48 -38.15
C LEU A 108 -0.60 -5.01 -38.58
N ARG A 109 -0.53 -4.08 -37.62
CA ARG A 109 -0.44 -2.66 -37.92
C ARG A 109 0.78 -2.33 -38.78
N GLN A 110 1.93 -2.95 -38.51
CA GLN A 110 3.15 -2.74 -39.29
C GLN A 110 3.03 -3.29 -40.72
N GLN A 111 2.45 -4.48 -40.88
CA GLN A 111 2.25 -5.10 -42.21
C GLN A 111 1.36 -4.27 -43.14
N TYR A 112 0.32 -3.64 -42.59
CA TYR A 112 -0.60 -2.80 -43.35
C TYR A 112 -0.25 -1.31 -43.32
N SER A 113 0.82 -0.92 -42.63
CA SER A 113 1.27 0.47 -42.64
C SER A 113 2.39 0.67 -43.65
N ASP A 114 2.23 1.63 -44.54
CA ASP A 114 3.30 2.08 -45.47
C ASP A 114 4.35 2.98 -44.78
N ALA A 115 4.29 3.10 -43.45
CA ALA A 115 5.22 3.93 -42.69
C ALA A 115 6.59 3.23 -42.58
N PRO A 116 7.71 3.94 -42.83
CA PRO A 116 9.03 3.34 -42.72
C PRO A 116 9.36 2.93 -41.28
N GLU A 117 9.98 1.77 -41.11
CA GLU A 117 10.50 1.30 -39.82
C GLU A 117 11.92 1.83 -39.59
N GLU A 118 12.20 2.34 -38.39
CA GLU A 118 13.56 2.73 -37.97
C GLU A 118 14.38 1.47 -37.64
N ILE A 119 15.18 1.01 -38.59
CA ILE A 119 16.13 -0.09 -38.38
C ILE A 119 17.45 0.48 -37.89
N ARG A 120 17.87 0.10 -36.68
CA ARG A 120 19.17 0.48 -36.11
C ARG A 120 20.21 -0.60 -36.40
N GLU A 121 21.45 -0.17 -36.67
CA GLU A 121 22.58 -1.05 -37.01
C GLU A 121 22.93 -2.04 -35.88
N HIS A 122 22.88 -1.58 -34.63
CA HIS A 122 22.98 -2.43 -33.44
C HIS A 122 21.59 -2.79 -32.93
N ARG A 123 20.94 -3.73 -33.62
CA ARG A 123 19.69 -4.33 -33.14
C ARG A 123 20.03 -5.31 -32.03
N ASP A 124 20.38 -4.79 -30.86
CA ASP A 124 20.36 -5.60 -29.65
C ASP A 124 18.90 -6.05 -29.50
N PHE A 125 18.63 -7.35 -29.65
CA PHE A 125 17.32 -7.95 -29.35
C PHE A 125 16.90 -7.79 -27.87
N GLN A 126 17.61 -6.94 -27.11
CA GLN A 126 17.14 -6.40 -25.86
C GLN A 126 15.75 -5.82 -26.06
N THR A 127 14.90 -6.13 -25.09
CA THR A 127 13.46 -5.91 -25.16
C THR A 127 13.16 -4.50 -25.67
N ASP A 128 12.38 -4.36 -26.74
CA ASP A 128 11.92 -3.05 -27.25
C ASP A 128 11.33 -2.18 -26.14
N ARG A 129 10.76 -2.83 -25.12
CA ARG A 129 10.30 -2.19 -23.89
C ARG A 129 11.42 -1.46 -23.12
N GLN A 130 12.56 -2.09 -22.90
CA GLN A 130 13.73 -1.44 -22.27
C GLN A 130 14.27 -0.31 -23.15
N SER A 131 14.30 -0.49 -24.47
CA SER A 131 14.69 0.57 -25.42
C SER A 131 13.76 1.79 -25.30
N ARG A 132 12.45 1.57 -25.26
CA ARG A 132 11.44 2.63 -25.05
C ARG A 132 11.60 3.33 -23.70
N GLU A 133 11.85 2.59 -22.62
CA GLU A 133 12.08 3.17 -21.29
C GLU A 133 13.36 4.02 -21.26
N GLN A 134 14.44 3.55 -21.90
CA GLN A 134 15.67 4.30 -22.06
C GLN A 134 15.47 5.57 -22.89
N LEU A 135 14.71 5.49 -23.98
CA LEU A 135 14.35 6.65 -24.80
C LEU A 135 13.55 7.66 -23.97
N HIS A 136 12.52 7.20 -23.25
CA HIS A 136 11.71 8.08 -22.41
C HIS A 136 12.55 8.78 -21.33
N ARG A 137 13.50 8.04 -20.74
CA ARG A 137 14.44 8.62 -19.78
C ARG A 137 15.34 9.67 -20.43
N LYS A 138 15.92 9.41 -21.60
CA LYS A 138 16.73 10.38 -22.34
C LYS A 138 15.94 11.64 -22.65
N ASN A 139 14.73 11.49 -23.19
CA ASN A 139 13.85 12.61 -23.52
C ASN A 139 13.53 13.47 -22.29
N PHE A 140 13.28 12.85 -21.13
CA PHE A 140 13.05 13.57 -19.88
C PHE A 140 14.32 14.33 -19.44
N GLU A 141 15.47 13.66 -19.42
CA GLU A 141 16.76 14.27 -19.04
C GLU A 141 17.12 15.45 -19.94
N GLU A 142 16.85 15.37 -21.25
CA GLU A 142 17.05 16.44 -22.23
C GLU A 142 16.05 17.60 -22.03
N SER A 143 14.76 17.30 -21.84
CA SER A 143 13.73 18.32 -21.64
C SER A 143 13.91 19.13 -20.35
N MET A 144 14.39 18.48 -19.29
CA MET A 144 14.62 19.10 -17.98
C MET A 144 16.08 19.53 -17.80
N MET A 145 16.97 19.15 -18.71
CA MET A 145 18.42 19.33 -18.61
C MET A 145 19.02 18.80 -17.29
N VAL A 146 18.45 17.71 -16.75
CA VAL A 146 18.88 17.10 -15.47
C VAL A 146 19.02 15.59 -15.63
N ARG A 147 20.18 15.04 -15.23
CA ARG A 147 20.41 13.59 -15.24
C ARG A 147 19.73 12.91 -14.06
N LEU A 148 18.96 11.85 -14.34
CA LEU A 148 18.32 11.04 -13.30
C LEU A 148 19.29 10.00 -12.72
N GLN A 149 19.39 9.92 -11.40
CA GLN A 149 20.20 8.89 -10.74
C GLN A 149 19.43 7.56 -10.69
N VAL A 150 20.06 6.48 -11.16
CA VAL A 150 19.48 5.13 -11.06
C VAL A 150 19.92 4.48 -9.74
N PRO A 151 19.00 3.94 -8.92
CA PRO A 151 19.36 3.21 -7.71
C PRO A 151 20.09 1.89 -8.03
N ARG A 152 20.92 1.42 -7.10
CA ARG A 152 21.77 0.21 -7.29
C ARG A 152 20.95 -1.04 -7.63
N ASN A 153 19.76 -1.18 -7.06
CA ASN A 153 18.86 -2.33 -7.27
C ASN A 153 18.33 -2.39 -8.71
N GLU A 154 17.98 -1.23 -9.28
CA GLU A 154 17.51 -1.15 -10.66
C GLU A 154 18.66 -1.37 -11.65
N ARG A 155 19.87 -0.84 -11.36
CA ARG A 155 21.07 -1.13 -12.15
C ARG A 155 21.38 -2.63 -12.21
N SER A 156 21.28 -3.33 -11.08
CA SER A 156 21.54 -4.78 -11.03
C SER A 156 20.45 -5.59 -11.74
N ALA A 157 19.17 -5.18 -11.63
CA ALA A 157 18.08 -5.78 -12.38
C ALA A 157 18.26 -5.61 -13.89
N LYS A 158 18.64 -4.41 -14.36
CA LYS A 158 18.95 -4.13 -15.78
C LYS A 158 20.09 -5.01 -16.26
N LYS A 159 21.20 -5.08 -15.51
CA LYS A 159 22.33 -5.96 -15.84
C LYS A 159 21.90 -7.43 -15.97
N ARG A 160 21.10 -7.94 -15.03
CA ARG A 160 20.58 -9.32 -15.12
C ARG A 160 19.65 -9.54 -16.32
N GLY A 161 18.80 -8.55 -16.63
CA GLY A 161 17.92 -8.59 -17.78
C GLY A 161 18.65 -8.56 -19.13
N MET A 162 19.86 -7.98 -19.19
CA MET A 162 20.69 -7.96 -20.39
C MET A 162 21.46 -9.27 -20.63
N LEU A 163 21.81 -10.01 -19.58
CA LEU A 163 22.59 -11.26 -19.70
C LEU A 163 21.75 -12.49 -20.07
N GLY A 164 20.41 -12.42 -20.00
CA GLY A 164 19.53 -13.55 -20.28
C GLY A 164 18.86 -13.47 -21.65
N MET A 165 19.14 -14.42 -22.54
CA MET A 165 18.40 -14.61 -23.81
C MET A 165 16.91 -14.92 -23.59
N SER A 166 16.48 -15.25 -22.37
CA SER A 166 15.09 -15.51 -22.01
C SER A 166 14.15 -14.34 -22.28
N GLY A 167 14.66 -13.10 -22.27
CA GLY A 167 13.88 -11.90 -22.62
C GLY A 167 13.46 -11.87 -24.09
N GLN A 168 14.29 -12.42 -24.99
CA GLN A 168 14.07 -12.39 -26.45
C GLN A 168 12.85 -13.23 -26.83
N LEU A 169 12.76 -14.46 -26.30
CA LEU A 169 11.66 -15.39 -26.60
C LEU A 169 10.32 -14.99 -25.99
N SER A 170 10.34 -14.13 -24.97
CA SER A 170 9.13 -13.65 -24.31
C SER A 170 8.30 -12.68 -25.16
N GLY A 171 8.87 -12.10 -26.24
CA GLY A 171 8.11 -11.33 -27.22
C GLY A 171 7.26 -12.21 -28.12
N ILE A 172 7.84 -13.33 -28.60
CA ILE A 172 7.21 -14.26 -29.54
C ILE A 172 6.04 -15.03 -28.91
N THR A 173 6.13 -15.38 -27.63
CA THR A 173 5.09 -16.16 -26.94
C THR A 173 3.98 -15.32 -26.30
N ARG A 174 4.03 -13.98 -26.42
CA ARG A 174 3.04 -13.07 -25.82
C ARG A 174 1.89 -12.76 -26.78
N PHE A 175 0.89 -13.64 -26.78
CA PHE A 175 -0.44 -13.38 -27.32
C PHE A 175 -1.31 -12.74 -26.23
N SER A 176 -1.13 -11.44 -25.99
CA SER A 176 -1.91 -10.73 -24.95
C SER A 176 -3.40 -10.67 -25.30
N ASP A 177 -4.25 -10.57 -24.29
CA ASP A 177 -5.70 -10.49 -24.42
C ASP A 177 -6.15 -9.33 -25.34
N ILE A 178 -6.64 -9.68 -26.54
CA ILE A 178 -7.24 -8.74 -27.50
C ILE A 178 -8.77 -8.64 -27.36
N THR A 179 -9.34 -9.27 -26.34
CA THR A 179 -10.79 -9.37 -26.09
C THR A 179 -11.48 -8.01 -26.01
N ALA A 180 -10.77 -7.00 -25.47
CA ALA A 180 -11.25 -5.62 -25.38
C ALA A 180 -11.46 -4.94 -26.75
N LEU A 181 -10.83 -5.46 -27.82
CA LEU A 181 -10.98 -4.96 -29.18
C LEU A 181 -11.94 -5.79 -30.02
N THR A 182 -11.99 -7.10 -29.79
CA THR A 182 -12.85 -8.02 -30.56
C THR A 182 -14.31 -8.05 -30.08
N GLY A 183 -14.66 -7.26 -29.05
CA GLY A 183 -16.03 -7.21 -28.52
C GLY A 183 -16.45 -8.52 -27.84
N GLY A 184 -15.50 -9.38 -27.47
CA GLY A 184 -15.73 -10.65 -26.78
C GLY A 184 -16.10 -10.46 -25.31
N GLU A 185 -17.14 -9.68 -25.03
CA GLU A 185 -17.80 -9.66 -23.73
C GLU A 185 -18.59 -10.96 -23.58
N GLY A 186 -17.98 -12.04 -23.06
CA GLY A 186 -18.80 -13.22 -22.72
C GLY A 186 -18.16 -14.56 -22.39
N GLN A 187 -16.86 -14.80 -22.54
CA GLN A 187 -16.34 -16.18 -22.40
C GLN A 187 -15.36 -16.44 -21.24
N LEU A 188 -14.83 -15.42 -20.55
CA LEU A 188 -13.77 -15.63 -19.54
C LEU A 188 -14.18 -15.31 -18.09
N SER A 189 -15.39 -14.77 -17.88
CA SER A 189 -15.91 -14.50 -16.53
C SER A 189 -16.62 -15.70 -15.90
N GLU A 190 -17.21 -16.59 -16.69
CA GLU A 190 -17.87 -17.81 -16.17
C GLU A 190 -16.87 -18.90 -15.76
N ASP A 191 -15.70 -18.97 -16.41
CA ASP A 191 -14.72 -20.03 -16.14
C ASP A 191 -13.81 -19.73 -14.93
N ARG A 192 -13.66 -18.46 -14.54
CA ARG A 192 -12.89 -18.09 -13.34
C ARG A 192 -13.62 -18.37 -12.03
N ILE A 193 -14.96 -18.39 -12.04
CA ILE A 193 -15.76 -18.67 -10.84
C ILE A 193 -15.77 -20.18 -10.50
N LYS A 194 -15.56 -21.06 -11.48
CA LYS A 194 -15.59 -22.52 -11.30
C LYS A 194 -14.29 -23.10 -10.71
N ASN A 195 -13.17 -22.38 -10.80
CA ASN A 195 -11.85 -22.85 -10.35
C ASN A 195 -11.40 -22.28 -9.00
N GLY A 196 -12.35 -21.85 -8.15
CA GLY A 196 -12.12 -21.52 -6.75
C GLY A 196 -11.88 -22.79 -5.92
N ILE A 197 -10.64 -23.26 -5.91
CA ILE A 197 -10.17 -24.41 -5.12
C ILE A 197 -10.44 -24.13 -3.63
N LEU A 198 -11.40 -24.88 -3.06
CA LEU A 198 -11.62 -24.99 -1.62
C LEU A 198 -10.35 -25.57 -0.96
N LYS A 199 -9.62 -24.75 -0.18
CA LYS A 199 -8.56 -25.26 0.69
C LYS A 199 -9.20 -26.10 1.82
N PRO A 200 -8.82 -27.38 2.02
CA PRO A 200 -9.30 -28.13 3.18
C PRO A 200 -8.65 -27.59 4.46
N GLN A 201 -9.49 -27.17 5.41
CA GLN A 201 -9.09 -26.86 6.78
C GLN A 201 -8.71 -28.18 7.49
N SER A 202 -7.42 -28.43 7.69
CA SER A 202 -6.94 -29.53 8.52
C SER A 202 -7.18 -29.22 10.00
N ARG A 203 -8.28 -29.73 10.57
CA ARG A 203 -8.44 -29.82 12.02
C ARG A 203 -7.71 -31.07 12.51
N MET A 204 -6.45 -30.94 12.91
CA MET A 204 -5.85 -31.92 13.82
C MET A 204 -6.36 -31.64 15.23
N LYS A 205 -7.25 -32.50 15.72
CA LYS A 205 -7.53 -32.66 17.15
C LYS A 205 -6.80 -33.90 17.62
N ASN A 206 -5.89 -33.71 18.56
CA ASN A 206 -5.24 -34.77 19.31
C ASN A 206 -6.28 -35.64 20.03
N VAL A 207 -6.11 -36.96 19.95
CA VAL A 207 -6.61 -37.91 20.96
C VAL A 207 -5.43 -38.83 21.28
N VAL A 208 -4.76 -38.54 22.40
CA VAL A 208 -3.91 -39.50 23.09
C VAL A 208 -4.66 -39.90 24.34
N LEU A 209 -5.15 -41.14 24.36
CA LEU A 209 -5.68 -41.85 25.51
C LEU A 209 -5.08 -43.25 25.41
N GLY A 210 -4.27 -43.61 26.40
CA GLY A 210 -3.50 -44.84 26.48
C GLY A 210 -2.29 -44.62 27.37
#